data_AF-A0AAW3YT24-F1
#
_entry.id   AF-A0AAW3YT24-F1
#
_cell.length_a   1.000
_cell.length_b   1.000
_cell.length_c   1.000
_cell.angle_alpha   90.00
_cell.angle_beta   90.00
_cell.angle_gamma   90.00
#
_symmetry.space_group_name_H-M   'P 1'
#
loop_
_entity.id
_entity.type
_entity.pdbx_description
1 polymer ?
#
loop_
_entity_poly.entity_id
_entity_poly.type
_entity_poly.pdbx_seq_one_letter_code
_entity_poly.pdbx_strand_id
1 'polypeptide(L)'
;MKLYAIFKVKNVDELRSLGSYYETKRYIESELNIKLGVSGWNSLYDKISAINDFIRSFKKNITSIYEGKTFTESKKYISKILKIKIKTRSWNALELTLTNIITLVKTKPFDPHEYYENNKMKKFCDSSRLEGIELTIPDESTSLQSVLEEYRNR
;
A
#
# COMPACT_ATOMS: atom_id res chain seq x y z
N MET A 1 -3.45 2.90 14.20
CA MET A 1 -4.24 3.19 12.98
C MET A 1 -3.41 2.77 11.77
N LYS A 2 -3.99 2.22 10.70
CA LYS A 2 -3.23 1.82 9.50
C LYS A 2 -3.53 2.78 8.36
N LEU A 3 -2.50 3.24 7.65
CA LEU A 3 -2.67 4.21 6.54
C LEU A 3 -3.70 3.72 5.51
N TYR A 4 -3.64 2.43 5.15
CA TYR A 4 -4.60 1.79 4.26
C TYR A 4 -6.07 2.00 4.66
N ALA A 5 -6.39 1.92 5.96
CA ALA A 5 -7.76 2.08 6.45
C ALA A 5 -8.25 3.53 6.26
N ILE A 6 -7.37 4.50 6.50
CA ILE A 6 -7.67 5.93 6.31
C ILE A 6 -7.93 6.25 4.84
N PHE A 7 -7.14 5.67 3.94
CA PHE A 7 -7.30 5.89 2.50
C PHE A 7 -8.45 5.09 1.89
N LYS A 8 -9.09 4.19 2.65
CA LYS A 8 -10.27 3.44 2.21
C LYS A 8 -11.62 4.07 2.60
N VAL A 9 -11.61 5.11 3.43
CA VAL A 9 -12.84 5.77 3.89
C VAL A 9 -13.62 6.38 2.72
N LYS A 10 -14.95 6.28 2.78
CA LYS A 10 -15.87 6.75 1.73
C LYS A 10 -16.49 8.11 2.02
N ASN A 11 -16.42 8.56 3.27
CA ASN A 11 -17.01 9.80 3.73
C ASN A 11 -16.27 10.34 4.96
N VAL A 12 -16.64 11.56 5.36
CA VAL A 12 -16.03 12.29 6.48
C VAL A 12 -16.35 11.63 7.82
N ASP A 13 -17.51 10.99 7.97
CA ASP A 13 -17.93 10.37 9.22
C ASP A 13 -17.15 9.09 9.52
N GLU A 14 -16.87 8.27 8.50
CA GLU A 14 -15.94 7.14 8.59
C GLU A 14 -14.55 7.64 9.01
N LEU A 15 -14.08 8.75 8.44
CA LEU A 15 -12.78 9.33 8.81
C LEU A 15 -12.75 9.80 10.28
N ARG A 16 -13.86 10.34 10.80
CA ARG A 16 -14.02 10.72 12.22
C ARG A 16 -14.04 9.54 13.16
N SER A 17 -14.59 8.40 12.74
CA SER A 17 -14.62 7.18 13.57
C SER A 17 -13.24 6.56 13.80
N LEU A 18 -12.23 6.95 13.02
CA LEU A 18 -10.87 6.42 13.15
C LEU A 18 -10.06 7.06 14.30
N GLY A 19 -10.54 8.17 14.87
CA GLY A 19 -9.88 8.83 16.00
C GLY A 19 -10.06 10.35 15.99
N SER A 20 -9.25 11.06 16.78
CA SER A 20 -9.30 12.52 16.81
C SER A 20 -8.66 13.13 15.57
N TYR A 21 -9.13 14.31 15.18
CA TYR A 21 -8.63 15.04 14.01
C TYR A 21 -7.10 15.22 14.03
N TYR A 22 -6.56 15.62 15.18
CA TYR A 22 -5.14 15.88 15.32
C TYR A 22 -4.30 14.61 15.24
N GLU A 23 -4.76 13.51 15.82
CA GLU A 23 -4.08 12.22 15.73
C GLU A 23 -4.08 11.69 14.30
N THR A 24 -5.24 11.70 13.63
CA THR A 24 -5.36 11.22 12.25
C THR A 24 -4.50 12.04 11.31
N LYS A 25 -4.54 13.37 11.43
CA LYS A 25 -3.69 14.28 10.65
C LYS A 25 -2.21 14.01 10.92
N ARG A 26 -1.78 13.98 12.19
CA ARG A 26 -0.37 13.78 12.55
C ARG A 26 0.15 12.44 12.04
N TYR A 27 -0.67 11.39 12.15
CA TYR A 27 -0.33 10.06 11.65
C TYR A 27 -0.11 10.05 10.14
N ILE A 28 -1.02 10.66 9.35
CA ILE A 28 -0.82 10.74 7.89
C ILE A 28 0.43 11.56 7.56
N GLU A 29 0.64 12.70 8.23
CA GLU A 29 1.80 13.55 7.98
C GLU A 29 3.13 12.85 8.30
N SER A 30 3.18 12.02 9.36
CA SER A 30 4.38 11.27 9.75
C SER A 30 4.66 10.13 8.79
N GLU A 31 3.64 9.35 8.41
CA GLU A 31 3.79 8.21 7.51
C GLU A 31 4.20 8.64 6.10
N LEU A 32 3.58 9.72 5.58
CA LEU A 32 3.92 10.23 4.25
C LEU A 32 5.14 11.16 4.25
N ASN A 33 5.65 11.54 5.42
CA ASN A 33 6.68 12.56 5.61
C ASN A 33 6.37 13.89 4.89
N ILE A 34 5.10 14.30 4.90
CA ILE A 34 4.63 15.50 4.20
C ILE A 34 3.66 16.29 5.08
N LYS A 35 3.74 17.62 5.00
CA LYS A 35 2.76 18.51 5.64
C LYS A 35 1.52 18.65 4.79
N LEU A 36 0.37 18.27 5.37
CA LEU A 36 -0.92 18.40 4.72
C LEU A 36 -1.44 19.83 4.83
N GLY A 37 -1.16 20.57 5.91
CA GLY A 37 -1.59 21.98 6.01
C GLY A 37 -3.11 22.17 5.95
N VAL A 38 -3.86 21.18 6.42
CA VAL A 38 -5.33 21.20 6.55
C VAL A 38 -5.75 21.70 7.93
N SER A 39 -6.95 22.26 8.05
CA SER A 39 -7.50 22.81 9.31
C SER A 39 -8.84 22.20 9.75
N GLY A 40 -9.36 21.20 9.03
CA GLY A 40 -10.56 20.47 9.47
C GLY A 40 -10.77 19.15 8.74
N TRP A 41 -11.78 18.38 9.17
CA TRP A 41 -12.08 17.05 8.64
C TRP A 41 -12.40 17.05 7.14
N ASN A 42 -13.23 17.98 6.65
CA ASN A 42 -13.57 18.07 5.24
C ASN A 42 -12.32 18.31 4.39
N SER A 43 -11.49 19.29 4.79
CA SER A 43 -10.23 19.56 4.09
C SER A 43 -9.23 18.40 4.13
N LEU A 44 -9.27 17.59 5.19
CA LEU A 44 -8.44 16.38 5.31
C LEU A 44 -8.94 15.30 4.34
N TYR A 45 -10.26 15.07 4.34
CA TYR A 45 -10.91 14.13 3.43
C TYR A 45 -10.65 14.51 1.96
N ASP A 46 -10.82 15.78 1.59
CA ASP A 46 -10.55 16.27 0.23
C ASP A 46 -9.11 15.99 -0.23
N LYS A 47 -8.13 16.06 0.69
CA LYS A 47 -6.74 15.70 0.38
C LYS A 47 -6.53 14.21 0.23
N ILE A 48 -7.14 13.40 1.10
CA ILE A 48 -7.10 11.94 0.98
C ILE A 48 -7.70 11.51 -0.35
N SER A 49 -8.85 12.07 -0.74
CA SER A 49 -9.49 11.82 -2.03
C SER A 49 -8.60 12.25 -3.20
N ALA A 50 -8.00 13.44 -3.15
CA ALA A 50 -7.09 13.90 -4.20
C ALA A 50 -5.87 12.97 -4.39
N ILE A 51 -5.30 12.47 -3.29
CA ILE A 51 -4.20 11.49 -3.34
C ILE A 51 -4.70 10.16 -3.92
N ASN A 52 -5.87 9.67 -3.51
CA ASN A 52 -6.46 8.44 -4.05
C ASN A 52 -6.74 8.53 -5.55
N ASP A 53 -7.30 9.65 -6.01
CA ASP A 53 -7.58 9.88 -7.42
C ASP A 53 -6.29 9.96 -8.22
N PHE A 54 -5.26 10.61 -7.68
CA PHE A 54 -3.93 10.61 -8.27
C PHE A 54 -3.40 9.18 -8.42
N ILE A 55 -3.43 8.37 -7.36
CA ILE A 55 -2.96 6.98 -7.38
C ILE A 55 -3.77 6.11 -8.35
N ARG A 56 -5.08 6.30 -8.46
CA ARG A 56 -5.96 5.58 -9.40
C ARG A 56 -5.69 5.94 -10.86
N SER A 57 -5.47 7.23 -11.13
CA SER A 57 -5.08 7.70 -12.47
C SER A 57 -3.72 7.14 -12.89
N PHE A 58 -2.92 6.71 -11.92
CA PHE A 58 -1.58 6.19 -12.09
C PHE A 58 -1.55 4.71 -12.46
N LYS A 59 -1.72 4.41 -13.76
CA LYS A 59 -1.90 3.05 -14.25
C LYS A 59 -0.63 2.21 -14.42
N LYS A 60 0.59 2.77 -14.52
CA LYS A 60 1.83 1.94 -14.63
C LYS A 60 3.19 2.65 -14.50
N ASN A 61 3.37 3.91 -14.90
CA ASN A 61 4.73 4.49 -14.97
C ASN A 61 4.82 5.98 -14.54
N ILE A 62 5.62 6.27 -13.50
CA ILE A 62 5.77 7.61 -12.88
C ILE A 62 6.42 8.59 -13.86
N THR A 63 7.28 8.06 -14.74
CA THR A 63 8.00 8.81 -15.76
C THR A 63 7.10 9.57 -16.73
N SER A 64 5.89 9.07 -17.01
CA SER A 64 4.90 9.74 -17.88
C SER A 64 4.43 11.10 -17.35
N ILE A 65 4.49 11.34 -16.03
CA ILE A 65 4.20 12.68 -15.48
C ILE A 65 5.25 13.68 -15.95
N TYR A 66 6.49 13.23 -16.07
CA TYR A 66 7.66 14.07 -16.31
C TYR A 66 7.94 14.28 -17.80
N GLU A 67 7.38 13.46 -18.68
CA GLU A 67 7.59 13.56 -20.12
C GLU A 67 7.33 14.98 -20.63
N GLY A 68 8.36 15.54 -21.29
CA GLY A 68 8.37 16.87 -21.88
C GLY A 68 8.36 18.04 -20.90
N LYS A 69 8.50 17.81 -19.57
CA LYS A 69 8.43 18.86 -18.55
C LYS A 69 9.75 19.05 -17.82
N THR A 70 10.05 20.29 -17.48
CA THR A 70 11.15 20.60 -16.56
C THR A 70 10.82 20.13 -15.13
N PHE A 71 11.84 20.06 -14.27
CA PHE A 71 11.68 19.72 -12.86
C PHE A 71 10.69 20.64 -12.16
N THR A 72 10.81 21.94 -12.40
CA THR A 72 9.97 22.98 -11.78
C THR A 72 8.51 22.83 -12.19
N GLU A 73 8.25 22.57 -13.49
CA GLU A 73 6.90 22.36 -14.01
C GLU A 73 6.28 21.09 -13.45
N SER A 74 7.01 19.97 -13.47
CA SER A 74 6.55 18.70 -12.93
C SER A 74 6.23 18.81 -11.43
N LYS A 75 7.14 19.41 -10.65
CA LYS A 75 6.93 19.65 -9.23
C LYS A 75 5.69 20.51 -8.97
N LYS A 76 5.47 21.57 -9.76
CA LYS A 76 4.30 22.46 -9.63
C LYS A 76 3.01 21.72 -10.01
N TYR A 77 3.04 20.95 -11.08
CA TYR A 77 1.91 20.13 -11.54
C TYR A 77 1.49 19.11 -10.49
N ILE A 78 2.43 18.34 -9.97
CA ILE A 78 2.18 17.34 -8.92
C ILE A 78 1.70 18.01 -7.63
N SER A 79 2.32 19.12 -7.22
CA SER A 79 1.88 19.87 -6.03
C SER A 79 0.44 20.37 -6.17
N LYS A 80 0.02 20.75 -7.39
CA LYS A 80 -1.35 21.17 -7.70
C LYS A 80 -2.32 20.01 -7.61
N ILE A 81 -1.99 18.85 -8.20
CA ILE A 81 -2.87 17.67 -8.17
C ILE A 81 -3.04 17.12 -6.77
N LEU A 82 -1.93 16.89 -6.07
CA LEU A 82 -1.95 16.39 -4.70
C LEU A 82 -2.44 17.44 -3.69
N LYS A 83 -2.64 18.69 -4.14
CA LYS A 83 -2.94 19.86 -3.31
C LYS A 83 -1.98 20.00 -2.14
N ILE A 84 -0.71 19.63 -2.31
CA ILE A 84 0.29 19.50 -1.25
C ILE A 84 1.55 20.25 -1.66
N LYS A 85 2.21 20.90 -0.69
CA LYS A 85 3.46 21.60 -0.93
C LYS A 85 4.63 20.61 -0.93
N ILE A 86 5.16 20.29 -2.11
CA ILE A 86 6.33 19.43 -2.26
C ILE A 86 7.61 20.27 -2.09
N LYS A 87 8.51 19.84 -1.19
CA LYS A 87 9.76 20.57 -0.86
C LYS A 87 11.01 20.00 -1.55
N THR A 88 10.88 18.96 -2.37
CA THR A 88 12.02 18.27 -3.01
C THR A 88 12.83 19.21 -3.91
N ARG A 89 14.15 18.96 -4.01
CA ARG A 89 15.11 19.77 -4.80
C ARG A 89 15.72 19.02 -6.00
N SER A 90 15.41 17.74 -6.15
CA SER A 90 15.94 16.89 -7.23
C SER A 90 14.87 15.96 -7.78
N TRP A 91 15.08 15.48 -9.01
CA TRP A 91 14.23 14.47 -9.65
C TRP A 91 14.11 13.20 -8.83
N ASN A 92 15.25 12.63 -8.40
CA ASN A 92 15.28 11.41 -7.59
C ASN A 92 14.49 11.56 -6.29
N ALA A 93 14.58 12.72 -5.63
CA ALA A 93 13.82 12.96 -4.41
C ALA A 93 12.31 13.07 -4.67
N LEU A 94 11.92 13.69 -5.80
CA LEU A 94 10.52 13.79 -6.21
C LEU A 94 9.94 12.41 -6.53
N GLU A 95 10.66 11.62 -7.31
CA GLU A 95 10.28 10.26 -7.68
C GLU A 95 10.17 9.36 -6.46
N LEU A 96 11.18 9.36 -5.57
CA LEU A 96 11.14 8.60 -4.33
C LEU A 96 9.93 8.98 -3.46
N THR A 97 9.63 10.28 -3.36
CA THR A 97 8.46 10.76 -2.59
C THR A 97 7.16 10.20 -3.17
N LEU A 98 6.99 10.25 -4.50
CA LEU A 98 5.79 9.73 -5.15
C LEU A 98 5.67 8.21 -5.00
N THR A 99 6.76 7.49 -5.22
CA THR A 99 6.81 6.03 -5.04
C THR A 99 6.45 5.66 -3.61
N ASN A 100 6.98 6.37 -2.61
CA ASN A 100 6.65 6.13 -1.20
C ASN A 100 5.16 6.35 -0.91
N ILE A 101 4.56 7.44 -1.41
CA ILE A 101 3.12 7.69 -1.25
C ILE A 101 2.31 6.54 -1.86
N ILE A 102 2.64 6.15 -3.10
CA ILE A 102 1.92 5.09 -3.82
C ILE A 102 2.04 3.76 -3.08
N THR A 103 3.25 3.40 -2.66
CA THR A 103 3.52 2.16 -1.93
C THR A 103 2.77 2.15 -0.61
N LEU A 104 2.96 3.15 0.24
CA LEU A 104 2.34 3.20 1.58
C LEU A 104 0.81 3.17 1.54
N VAL A 105 0.19 3.84 0.57
CA VAL A 105 -1.27 3.83 0.41
C VAL A 105 -1.77 2.48 -0.10
N LYS A 106 -1.03 1.81 -0.99
CA LYS A 106 -1.40 0.50 -1.54
C LYS A 106 -1.05 -0.67 -0.62
N THR A 107 -0.11 -0.50 0.31
CA THR A 107 0.31 -1.56 1.23
C THR A 107 -0.88 -2.00 2.06
N LYS A 108 -1.39 -3.19 1.76
CA LYS A 108 -2.42 -3.82 2.57
C LYS A 108 -1.84 -4.11 3.96
N PRO A 109 -2.67 -4.02 5.02
CA PRO A 109 -2.28 -4.57 6.31
C PRO A 109 -1.85 -6.03 6.16
N PHE A 110 -0.81 -6.44 6.90
CA PHE A 110 -0.49 -7.86 7.06
C PHE A 110 -1.71 -8.58 7.62
N ASP A 111 -2.15 -9.62 6.92
CA ASP A 111 -3.23 -10.52 7.30
C ASP A 111 -2.61 -11.89 7.63
N PRO A 112 -2.57 -12.28 8.92
CA PRO A 112 -2.01 -13.56 9.34
C PRO A 112 -2.70 -14.77 8.69
N HIS A 113 -4.00 -14.70 8.43
CA HIS A 113 -4.76 -15.78 7.82
C HIS A 113 -4.42 -15.92 6.34
N GLU A 114 -4.44 -14.81 5.59
CA GLU A 114 -4.00 -14.79 4.18
C GLU A 114 -2.55 -15.28 4.05
N TYR A 115 -1.67 -14.85 4.97
CA TYR A 115 -0.29 -15.31 5.01
C TYR A 115 -0.18 -16.81 5.29
N TYR A 116 -0.95 -17.34 6.25
CA TYR A 116 -0.99 -18.77 6.52
C TYR A 116 -1.46 -19.55 5.28
N GLU A 117 -2.59 -19.19 4.69
CA GLU A 117 -3.16 -19.88 3.54
C GLU A 117 -2.19 -19.91 2.35
N ASN A 118 -1.53 -18.78 2.06
CA ASN A 118 -0.57 -18.69 0.95
C ASN A 118 0.72 -19.49 1.19
N ASN A 119 1.08 -19.77 2.45
CA ASN A 119 2.37 -20.39 2.79
C ASN A 119 2.25 -21.79 3.40
N LYS A 120 1.04 -22.27 3.72
CA LYS A 120 0.85 -23.53 4.46
C LYS A 120 1.45 -24.73 3.75
N MET A 121 1.29 -24.84 2.42
CA MET A 121 1.82 -25.95 1.64
C MET A 121 3.35 -25.94 1.63
N LYS A 122 3.94 -24.78 1.33
CA LYS A 122 5.40 -24.61 1.36
C LYS A 122 5.96 -24.98 2.73
N LYS A 123 5.35 -24.48 3.81
CA LYS A 123 5.77 -24.80 5.18
C LYS A 123 5.61 -26.27 5.54
N PHE A 124 4.57 -26.94 5.03
CA PHE A 124 4.37 -28.38 5.21
C PHE A 124 5.47 -29.19 4.50
N CYS A 125 5.79 -28.86 3.25
CA CYS A 125 6.91 -29.47 2.52
C CYS A 125 8.25 -29.22 3.22
N ASP A 126 8.52 -27.96 3.62
CA ASP A 126 9.74 -27.60 4.34
C ASP A 126 9.86 -28.37 5.67
N SER A 127 8.76 -28.54 6.40
CA SER A 127 8.71 -29.32 7.64
C SER A 127 8.95 -30.81 7.40
N SER A 128 8.31 -31.38 6.37
CA SER A 128 8.46 -32.81 6.02
C SER A 128 9.89 -33.13 5.58
N ARG A 129 10.55 -32.20 4.89
CA ARG A 129 11.96 -32.33 4.51
C ARG A 129 12.89 -32.41 5.71
N LEU A 130 12.57 -31.73 6.82
CA LEU A 130 13.35 -31.86 8.07
C LEU A 130 13.27 -33.26 8.67
N GLU A 131 12.21 -34.01 8.37
CA GLU A 131 12.00 -35.40 8.78
C GLU A 131 12.57 -36.40 7.75
N GLY A 132 13.23 -35.91 6.69
CA GLY A 132 13.76 -36.74 5.60
C GLY A 132 12.72 -37.18 4.57
N ILE A 133 11.51 -36.60 4.61
CA ILE A 133 10.43 -36.90 3.67
C ILE A 133 10.49 -35.88 2.53
N GLU A 134 10.83 -36.34 1.33
CA GLU A 134 10.90 -35.50 0.14
C GLU A 134 9.53 -35.42 -0.54
N LEU A 135 8.83 -34.31 -0.31
CA LEU A 135 7.56 -33.98 -0.97
C LEU A 135 7.85 -33.03 -2.14
N THR A 136 7.45 -33.41 -3.35
CA THR A 136 7.39 -32.48 -4.49
C THR A 136 6.28 -31.46 -4.24
N ILE A 137 6.58 -30.16 -4.35
CA ILE A 137 5.55 -29.12 -4.31
C ILE A 137 4.68 -29.34 -5.55
N PRO A 138 3.40 -29.74 -5.40
CA PRO A 138 2.57 -29.98 -6.56
C PRO A 138 2.07 -28.65 -7.15
N ASP A 139 1.68 -28.65 -8.43
CA ASP A 139 1.15 -27.47 -9.11
C ASP A 139 -0.06 -26.87 -8.36
N GLU A 140 -0.36 -25.58 -8.59
CA GLU A 140 -1.40 -24.78 -7.91
C GLU A 140 -2.79 -25.45 -7.81
N SER A 141 -3.05 -26.49 -8.62
CA SER A 141 -4.28 -27.30 -8.62
C SER A 141 -4.37 -28.33 -7.49
N THR A 142 -3.29 -28.60 -6.75
CA THR A 142 -3.22 -29.74 -5.82
C THR A 142 -3.36 -29.29 -4.36
N SER A 143 -4.32 -29.87 -3.66
CA SER A 143 -4.64 -29.50 -2.27
C SER A 143 -3.77 -30.26 -1.25
N LEU A 144 -3.63 -29.72 -0.04
CA LEU A 144 -2.97 -30.43 1.08
C LEU A 144 -3.70 -31.73 1.42
N GLN A 145 -5.03 -31.73 1.29
CA GLN A 145 -5.87 -32.90 1.55
C GLN A 145 -5.48 -34.08 0.65
N SER A 146 -5.29 -33.82 -0.66
CA SER A 146 -4.92 -34.85 -1.63
C SER A 146 -3.51 -35.40 -1.39
N VAL A 147 -2.56 -34.58 -0.95
CA VAL A 147 -1.21 -35.04 -0.60
C VAL A 147 -1.26 -35.94 0.64
N LEU A 148 -2.03 -35.55 1.67
CA LEU A 148 -2.19 -36.35 2.88
C LEU A 148 -2.86 -37.70 2.59
N GLU A 149 -3.85 -37.74 1.70
CA GLU A 149 -4.52 -38.99 1.29
C GLU A 149 -3.57 -39.95 0.55
N GLU A 150 -2.67 -39.45 -0.30
CA GLU A 150 -1.69 -40.31 -0.98
C GLU A 150 -0.78 -41.02 0.02
N TYR A 151 -0.26 -40.30 1.01
CA TYR A 151 0.67 -40.85 2.00
C TYR A 151 -0.01 -41.66 3.10
N ARG A 152 -1.32 -41.44 3.35
CA ARG A 152 -2.07 -42.23 4.33
C ARG A 152 -2.42 -43.63 3.83
N ASN A 153 -2.42 -43.83 2.51
CA ASN A 153 -2.73 -45.10 1.86
C ASN A 153 -1.49 -45.90 1.43
N ARG A 154 -0.28 -45.45 1.80
CA ARG A 154 0.98 -46.20 1.69
C ARG A 154 1.32 -46.83 3.04
#